data_AF-D0MQM6-F1
#
_entry.id   AF-D0MQM6-F1
#
_cell.length_a   1.000
_cell.length_b   1.000
_cell.length_c   1.000
_cell.angle_alpha   90.00
_cell.angle_beta   90.00
_cell.angle_gamma   90.00
#
_symmetry.space_group_name_H-M   'P 1'
#
loop_
_entity.id
_entity.type
_entity.pdbx_description
1 polymer ?
#
loop_
_entity_poly.entity_id
_entity_poly.type
_entity_poly.pdbx_seq_one_letter_code
_entity_poly.pdbx_strand_id
1 'polypeptide(L)'
;MASQYKRELTRQPAFRRDVITQDITTSPPNPPPTRRASTAVLSKRPKDLFKLWHEYQVGCGDLKAAKDFTAIERGASKFAFSRRKVFWDVVASLDDHWHGHVPNSYEAVAIPDSDPHKKKPKKRLKDDDSDTKTAES
;
A
#
# COMPACT_ATOMS: atom_id res chain seq x y z
N MET A 1 0.61 -45.41 -39.15
CA MET A 1 0.50 -44.52 -37.97
C MET A 1 0.94 -43.13 -38.40
N ALA A 2 0.00 -42.20 -38.58
CA ALA A 2 0.23 -40.76 -38.74
C ALA A 2 0.88 -40.19 -37.45
N SER A 3 1.50 -39.01 -37.37
CA SER A 3 1.43 -37.82 -38.19
C SER A 3 2.63 -36.92 -37.87
N GLN A 4 3.38 -36.57 -38.90
CA GLN A 4 3.91 -35.24 -39.21
C GLN A 4 3.98 -34.21 -38.05
N TYR A 5 5.18 -33.97 -37.52
CA TYR A 5 5.46 -32.74 -36.77
C TYR A 5 5.73 -31.61 -37.79
N LYS A 6 4.66 -30.98 -38.30
CA LYS A 6 4.79 -29.75 -39.09
C LYS A 6 5.32 -28.64 -38.18
N ARG A 7 6.54 -28.18 -38.47
CA ARG A 7 7.10 -26.95 -37.93
C ARG A 7 6.36 -25.78 -38.58
N GLU A 8 5.35 -25.26 -37.91
CA GLU A 8 4.72 -24.01 -38.33
C GLU A 8 5.64 -22.86 -37.88
N LEU A 9 6.54 -22.44 -38.77
CA LEU A 9 7.25 -21.17 -38.69
C LEU A 9 6.25 -20.08 -39.12
N THR A 10 5.40 -19.65 -38.19
CA THR A 10 4.54 -18.49 -38.40
C THR A 10 5.41 -17.24 -38.54
N ARG A 11 5.50 -16.78 -39.79
CA ARG A 11 6.02 -15.48 -40.21
C ARG A 11 5.47 -14.37 -39.31
N GLN A 12 6.32 -13.82 -38.45
CA GLN A 12 6.08 -12.51 -37.86
C GLN A 12 6.20 -11.47 -38.99
N PRO A 13 5.25 -10.53 -39.16
CA PRO A 13 5.43 -9.43 -40.10
C PRO A 13 6.60 -8.56 -39.64
N ALA A 14 7.54 -8.31 -40.55
CA ALA A 14 8.67 -7.42 -40.33
C ALA A 14 8.17 -6.03 -39.92
N PHE A 15 8.40 -5.66 -38.66
CA PHE A 15 8.27 -4.29 -38.21
C PHE A 15 9.30 -3.47 -38.99
N ARG A 16 8.85 -2.75 -40.01
CA ARG A 16 9.67 -1.77 -40.72
C ARG A 16 10.12 -0.74 -39.70
N ARG A 17 11.43 -0.61 -39.52
CA ARG A 17 12.01 0.52 -38.81
C ARG A 17 11.97 1.70 -39.76
N ASP A 18 10.99 2.56 -39.62
CA ASP A 18 11.04 3.88 -40.21
C ASP A 18 12.05 4.71 -39.39
N VAL A 19 13.22 4.93 -40.00
CA VAL A 19 14.20 5.92 -39.57
C VAL A 19 13.57 7.29 -39.77
N ILE A 20 13.09 7.90 -38.70
CA ILE A 20 12.69 9.30 -38.69
C ILE A 20 13.92 10.11 -38.29
N THR A 21 14.50 10.77 -39.29
CA THR A 21 15.44 11.88 -39.16
C THR A 21 14.83 12.92 -38.22
N GLN A 22 15.47 13.16 -37.06
CA GLN A 22 15.10 14.30 -36.22
C GLN A 22 15.95 15.50 -36.64
N ASP A 23 15.31 16.40 -37.37
CA ASP A 23 15.76 17.77 -37.59
C ASP A 23 15.76 18.50 -36.24
N ILE A 24 16.92 19.05 -35.88
CA ILE A 24 17.15 19.88 -34.70
C ILE A 24 16.59 21.29 -34.96
N THR A 25 15.27 21.43 -34.85
CA THR A 25 14.63 22.75 -34.81
C THR A 25 14.14 23.03 -33.39
N THR A 26 14.87 23.94 -32.74
CA THR A 26 14.55 24.70 -31.51
C THR A 26 13.06 24.81 -31.21
N SER A 27 12.62 24.16 -30.13
CA SER A 27 11.26 24.26 -29.57
C SER A 27 11.36 24.53 -28.05
N PRO A 28 10.45 25.35 -27.46
CA PRO A 28 10.59 25.88 -26.09
C PRO A 28 10.59 24.76 -25.02
N PRO A 29 11.06 25.03 -23.79
CA PRO A 29 11.19 24.00 -22.76
C PRO A 29 9.81 23.41 -22.46
N ASN A 30 9.60 22.17 -22.87
CA ASN A 30 8.46 21.36 -22.47
C ASN A 30 8.34 21.42 -20.93
N PRO A 31 7.14 21.63 -20.36
CA PRO A 31 6.95 21.37 -18.94
C PRO A 31 7.35 19.91 -18.65
N PRO A 32 7.94 19.61 -17.48
CA PRO A 32 8.31 18.26 -17.11
C PRO A 32 7.11 17.34 -17.31
N PRO A 33 7.28 16.09 -17.79
CA PRO A 33 6.18 15.21 -18.10
C PRO A 33 5.22 15.21 -16.93
N THR A 34 4.08 15.88 -17.11
CA THR A 34 3.05 15.98 -16.09
C THR A 34 2.70 14.54 -15.81
N ARG A 35 3.10 14.02 -14.64
CA ARG A 35 2.81 12.66 -14.21
C ARG A 35 1.32 12.52 -14.38
N ARG A 36 0.90 11.89 -15.49
CA ARG A 36 -0.51 11.86 -15.89
C ARG A 36 -1.22 11.32 -14.67
N ALA A 37 -2.24 12.04 -14.20
CA ALA A 37 -3.09 11.56 -13.14
C ALA A 37 -3.76 10.29 -13.67
N SER A 38 -3.08 9.15 -13.52
CA SER A 38 -3.51 7.85 -13.97
C SER A 38 -4.81 7.57 -13.24
N THR A 39 -5.90 7.38 -13.97
CA THR A 39 -7.21 7.22 -13.35
C THR A 39 -7.25 5.94 -12.53
N ALA A 40 -7.87 5.99 -11.35
CA ALA A 40 -8.04 4.83 -10.48
C ALA A 40 -9.26 4.03 -10.92
N VAL A 41 -9.02 2.99 -11.72
CA VAL A 41 -10.09 2.14 -12.27
C VAL A 41 -9.77 0.68 -12.02
N LEU A 42 -10.79 -0.05 -11.59
CA LEU A 42 -10.76 -1.50 -11.50
C LEU A 42 -11.40 -2.12 -12.74
N SER A 43 -10.83 -3.22 -13.24
CA SER A 43 -11.39 -4.04 -14.29
C SER A 43 -12.82 -4.48 -13.94
N LYS A 44 -13.74 -4.46 -14.89
CA LYS A 44 -15.16 -4.79 -14.64
C LYS A 44 -15.35 -6.25 -14.21
N ARG A 45 -14.61 -7.17 -14.82
CA ARG A 45 -14.68 -8.62 -14.57
C ARG A 45 -13.29 -9.25 -14.75
N PRO A 46 -12.45 -9.31 -13.71
CA PRO A 46 -11.19 -10.04 -13.80
C PRO A 46 -11.51 -11.52 -14.12
N LYS A 47 -10.90 -12.04 -15.19
CA LYS A 47 -11.18 -13.40 -15.70
C LYS A 47 -10.48 -14.48 -14.88
N ASP A 48 -9.38 -14.12 -14.23
CA ASP A 48 -8.52 -15.02 -13.48
C ASP A 48 -7.90 -14.29 -12.27
N LEU A 49 -7.30 -15.07 -11.38
CA LEU A 49 -6.61 -14.56 -10.18
C LEU A 49 -5.36 -13.75 -10.53
N PHE A 50 -4.69 -14.08 -11.64
CA PHE A 50 -3.49 -13.37 -12.08
C PHE A 50 -3.80 -11.91 -12.45
N LYS A 51 -4.85 -11.67 -13.22
CA LYS A 51 -5.35 -10.33 -13.57
C LYS A 51 -5.80 -9.56 -12.34
N LEU A 52 -6.41 -10.25 -11.39
CA LEU A 52 -6.79 -9.64 -10.11
C LEU A 52 -5.57 -9.21 -9.29
N TRP A 53 -4.52 -10.02 -9.22
CA TRP A 53 -3.26 -9.68 -8.54
C TRP A 53 -2.49 -8.58 -9.31
N HIS A 54 -2.42 -8.66 -10.63
CA HIS A 54 -1.75 -7.68 -11.49
C HIS A 54 -2.40 -6.29 -11.40
N GLU A 55 -3.73 -6.22 -11.35
CA GLU A 55 -4.47 -4.98 -11.10
C GLU A 55 -4.08 -4.31 -9.79
N TYR A 56 -3.75 -5.09 -8.75
CA TYR A 56 -3.31 -4.57 -7.47
C TYR A 56 -1.89 -4.01 -7.49
N GLN A 57 -0.94 -4.71 -8.10
CA GLN A 57 0.47 -4.28 -8.12
C GLN A 57 0.77 -3.21 -9.17
N VAL A 58 0.18 -3.36 -10.35
CA VAL A 58 0.53 -2.58 -11.55
C VAL A 58 -0.61 -1.66 -11.96
N GLY A 59 -1.85 -2.14 -11.84
CA GLY A 59 -3.03 -1.44 -12.33
C GLY A 59 -3.59 -2.06 -13.60
N CYS A 60 -4.56 -1.37 -14.22
CA CYS A 60 -5.23 -1.86 -15.42
C CYS A 60 -4.75 -1.09 -16.66
N GLY A 61 -3.70 -1.56 -17.32
CA GLY A 61 -3.06 -0.82 -18.43
C GLY A 61 -2.25 0.36 -17.89
N ASP A 62 -2.44 1.56 -18.45
CA ASP A 62 -1.77 2.80 -17.99
C ASP A 62 -2.46 3.45 -16.78
N LEU A 63 -3.26 2.67 -16.06
CA LEU A 63 -4.09 3.12 -14.95
C LEU A 63 -3.43 2.81 -13.63
N LYS A 64 -3.83 3.56 -12.60
CA LYS A 64 -3.24 3.48 -11.28
C LYS A 64 -3.36 2.07 -10.70
N ALA A 65 -2.33 1.60 -10.01
CA ALA A 65 -2.36 0.34 -9.27
C ALA A 65 -3.35 0.41 -8.11
N ALA A 66 -4.09 -0.67 -7.84
CA ALA A 66 -5.12 -0.64 -6.80
C ALA A 66 -4.55 -0.42 -5.38
N LYS A 67 -3.31 -0.87 -5.13
CA LYS A 67 -2.60 -0.62 -3.87
C LYS A 67 -2.37 0.88 -3.58
N ASP A 68 -2.28 1.69 -4.63
CA ASP A 68 -2.00 3.12 -4.52
C ASP A 68 -3.28 3.97 -4.46
N PHE A 69 -4.47 3.37 -4.45
CA PHE A 69 -5.73 4.10 -4.45
C PHE A 69 -5.92 4.90 -3.15
N THR A 70 -6.28 6.17 -3.32
CA THR A 70 -6.72 7.05 -2.23
C THR A 70 -8.09 6.60 -1.69
N ALA A 71 -8.46 7.08 -0.50
CA ALA A 71 -9.77 6.75 0.09
C ALA A 71 -10.95 7.18 -0.80
N ILE A 72 -10.82 8.31 -1.49
CA ILE A 72 -11.84 8.84 -2.41
C ILE A 72 -12.01 7.89 -3.61
N GLU A 73 -10.91 7.48 -4.23
CA GLU A 73 -10.90 6.56 -5.37
C GLU A 73 -11.44 5.17 -5.01
N ARG A 74 -11.11 4.68 -3.81
CA ARG A 74 -11.70 3.45 -3.25
C ARG A 74 -13.20 3.59 -3.03
N GLY A 75 -13.66 4.75 -2.57
CA GLY A 75 -15.07 5.07 -2.39
C GLY A 75 -15.87 4.96 -3.69
N ALA A 76 -15.31 5.46 -4.80
CA ALA A 76 -15.93 5.40 -6.13
C ALA A 76 -16.16 3.96 -6.62
N SER A 77 -15.37 3.00 -6.15
CA SER A 77 -15.45 1.57 -6.52
C SER A 77 -15.69 0.65 -5.33
N LYS A 78 -16.36 1.14 -4.27
CA LYS A 78 -16.46 0.47 -2.96
C LYS A 78 -16.83 -1.02 -3.02
N PHE A 79 -17.82 -1.39 -3.83
CA PHE A 79 -18.27 -2.79 -3.95
C PHE A 79 -17.23 -3.71 -4.59
N ALA A 80 -16.57 -3.25 -5.65
CA ALA A 80 -15.53 -4.03 -6.32
C ALA A 80 -14.28 -4.09 -5.44
N PHE A 81 -13.89 -2.96 -4.85
CA PHE A 81 -12.74 -2.86 -3.97
C PHE A 81 -12.88 -3.76 -2.75
N SER A 82 -13.99 -3.69 -2.01
CA SER A 82 -14.16 -4.46 -0.77
C SER A 82 -14.12 -5.98 -0.99
N ARG A 83 -14.73 -6.48 -2.07
CA ARG A 83 -14.71 -7.91 -2.41
C ARG A 83 -13.31 -8.40 -2.81
N ARG A 84 -12.55 -7.57 -3.50
CA ARG A 84 -11.19 -7.90 -3.97
C ARG A 84 -10.14 -7.76 -2.87
N LYS A 85 -10.38 -6.88 -1.90
CA LYS A 85 -9.44 -6.57 -0.82
C LYS A 85 -8.98 -7.81 -0.06
N VAL A 86 -9.90 -8.72 0.27
CA VAL A 86 -9.55 -9.96 1.01
C VAL A 86 -8.52 -10.79 0.25
N PHE A 87 -8.68 -10.93 -1.07
CA PHE A 87 -7.71 -11.64 -1.91
C PHE A 87 -6.37 -10.91 -1.96
N TRP A 88 -6.38 -9.59 -2.17
CA TRP A 88 -5.16 -8.79 -2.22
C TRP A 88 -4.38 -8.82 -0.91
N ASP A 89 -5.07 -8.70 0.23
CA ASP A 89 -4.44 -8.73 1.56
C ASP A 89 -3.75 -10.08 1.81
N VAL A 90 -4.38 -11.20 1.42
CA VAL A 90 -3.78 -12.54 1.54
C VAL A 90 -2.55 -12.67 0.66
N VAL A 91 -2.65 -12.33 -0.63
CA VAL A 91 -1.52 -12.50 -1.56
C VAL A 91 -0.38 -11.54 -1.23
N ALA A 92 -0.67 -10.29 -0.83
CA ALA A 92 0.35 -9.35 -0.39
C ALA A 92 1.10 -9.86 0.86
N SER A 93 0.38 -10.42 1.85
CA SER A 93 1.05 -11.00 3.02
C SER A 93 1.95 -12.18 2.69
N LEU A 94 1.57 -12.99 1.70
CA LEU A 94 2.39 -14.10 1.20
C LEU A 94 3.64 -13.58 0.48
N ASP A 95 3.47 -12.56 -0.37
CA ASP A 95 4.54 -11.92 -1.13
C ASP A 95 5.58 -11.30 -0.18
N ASP A 96 5.12 -10.53 0.82
CA ASP A 96 5.99 -9.89 1.82
C ASP A 96 6.73 -10.91 2.70
N HIS A 97 6.05 -11.99 3.09
CA HIS A 97 6.67 -13.07 3.88
C HIS A 97 7.70 -13.85 3.06
N TRP A 98 7.39 -14.16 1.80
CA TRP A 98 8.28 -14.87 0.89
C TRP A 98 9.51 -14.03 0.50
N HIS A 99 9.32 -12.73 0.31
CA HIS A 99 10.40 -11.79 0.02
C HIS A 99 11.20 -11.38 1.27
N GLY A 100 10.89 -11.94 2.43
CA GLY A 100 11.66 -11.78 3.64
C GLY A 100 11.65 -10.33 4.11
N HIS A 101 10.50 -9.85 4.63
CA HIS A 101 10.56 -8.79 5.62
C HIS A 101 11.39 -9.30 6.80
N VAL A 102 12.69 -9.01 6.79
CA VAL A 102 13.52 -9.06 7.99
C VAL A 102 12.89 -8.05 8.92
N PRO A 103 12.26 -8.46 10.04
CA PRO A 103 11.77 -7.49 11.01
C PRO A 103 12.95 -6.59 11.35
N ASN A 104 12.75 -5.28 11.29
CA ASN A 104 13.81 -4.36 11.63
C ASN A 104 14.26 -4.70 13.05
N SER A 105 15.48 -5.22 13.19
CA SER A 105 15.98 -5.77 14.45
C SER A 105 16.18 -4.70 15.53
N TYR A 106 15.75 -3.45 15.29
CA TYR A 106 15.70 -2.39 16.29
C TYR A 106 14.40 -2.32 17.09
N GLU A 107 13.28 -2.92 16.65
CA GLU A 107 12.02 -2.89 17.44
C GLU A 107 11.87 -4.09 18.40
N ALA A 108 12.97 -4.78 18.69
CA ALA A 108 13.02 -5.88 19.66
C ALA A 108 13.75 -5.48 20.96
N VAL A 109 13.57 -4.26 21.49
CA VAL A 109 13.74 -3.95 22.93
C VAL A 109 13.20 -2.54 23.25
N ALA A 110 11.92 -2.48 23.63
CA ALA A 110 11.43 -1.46 24.55
C ALA A 110 10.59 -2.18 25.60
N ILE A 111 11.26 -2.93 26.47
CA ILE A 111 10.67 -3.37 27.74
C ILE A 111 10.51 -2.10 28.58
N PRO A 112 9.30 -1.75 29.05
CA PRO A 112 9.13 -0.66 30.00
C PRO A 112 9.85 -1.05 31.29
N ASP A 113 10.97 -0.39 31.56
CA ASP A 113 11.72 -0.57 32.80
C ASP A 113 10.79 -0.30 33.98
N SER A 114 10.67 -1.30 34.83
CA SER A 114 9.82 -1.31 36.00
C SER A 114 10.49 -0.50 37.11
N ASP A 115 9.85 0.60 37.50
CA ASP A 115 10.14 1.46 38.65
C ASP A 115 10.47 0.67 39.94
N PRO A 116 11.69 0.83 40.51
CA PRO A 116 12.05 0.30 41.82
C PRO A 116 12.25 1.38 42.91
N HIS A 117 11.54 2.52 42.88
CA HIS A 117 11.50 3.46 44.01
C HIS A 117 10.11 3.65 44.62
N LYS A 118 9.44 2.53 44.87
CA LYS A 118 8.39 2.41 45.87
C LYS A 118 8.97 2.47 47.30
N LYS A 119 9.22 3.67 47.84
CA LYS A 119 9.33 3.90 49.30
C LYS A 119 7.98 4.39 49.83
N LYS A 120 7.22 3.53 50.52
CA LYS A 120 6.15 3.94 51.45
C LYS A 120 6.74 4.12 52.87
N PRO A 121 5.99 4.61 53.87
CA PRO A 121 5.79 6.01 54.24
C PRO A 121 6.44 6.33 55.62
N LYS A 122 6.78 7.59 55.91
CA LYS A 122 7.11 8.02 57.29
C LYS A 122 6.02 8.95 57.83
N LYS A 123 5.41 8.50 58.94
CA LYS A 123 4.42 9.20 59.77
C LYS A 123 5.10 10.26 60.67
N ARG A 124 4.27 11.14 61.25
CA ARG A 124 4.50 12.21 62.26
C ARG A 124 4.77 13.56 61.57
N LEU A 125 4.10 14.66 61.90
CA LEU A 125 3.59 15.13 63.18
C LEU A 125 2.28 15.91 62.98
N LYS A 126 1.54 16.03 64.06
CA LYS A 126 0.21 16.60 64.22
C LYS A 126 0.36 17.92 64.96
N ASP A 127 -0.22 18.97 64.41
CA ASP A 127 -0.61 20.21 65.11
C ASP A 127 -1.88 20.66 64.33
N ASP A 128 -3.09 20.58 64.91
CA ASP A 128 -3.70 21.58 65.81
C ASP A 128 -3.70 22.96 65.09
N ASP A 129 -4.76 23.71 64.85
CA ASP A 129 -6.12 23.78 65.39
C ASP A 129 -6.83 24.79 64.46
N SER A 130 -8.05 24.52 64.00
CA SER A 130 -8.95 25.60 63.59
C SER A 130 -10.36 25.12 63.87
N ASP A 131 -10.72 25.39 65.11
CA ASP A 131 -11.98 25.12 65.75
C ASP A 131 -13.19 25.59 64.92
N THR A 132 -14.24 24.87 65.22
CA THR A 132 -15.62 24.88 64.78
C THR A 132 -16.36 26.20 64.98
N LYS A 133 -17.40 26.41 64.16
CA LYS A 133 -18.70 26.75 64.75
C LYS A 133 -19.89 26.32 63.89
N THR A 134 -20.58 25.31 64.41
CA THR A 134 -21.95 24.90 64.13
C THR A 134 -22.95 25.91 64.71
N ALA A 135 -24.07 26.13 64.02
CA ALA A 135 -25.46 26.30 64.52
C ALA A 135 -26.27 26.95 63.37
N GLU A 136 -27.14 26.25 62.66
CA GLU A 136 -28.54 25.94 63.03
C GLU A 136 -29.33 27.14 63.59
N SER A 137 -30.14 27.75 62.72
CA SER A 137 -31.58 28.00 62.89
C SER A 137 -32.21 28.36 61.55
#